data_AF-A0A2G6JPV4-F1
#
_entry.id   AF-A0A2G6JPV4-F1
#
_cell.length_a   1.000
_cell.length_b   1.000
_cell.length_c   1.000
_cell.angle_alpha   90.00
_cell.angle_beta   90.00
_cell.angle_gamma   90.00
#
_symmetry.space_group_name_H-M   'P 1'
#
loop_
_entity.id
_entity.type
_entity.pdbx_description
1 polymer ?
#
loop_
_entity_poly.entity_id
_entity_poly.type
_entity_poly.pdbx_seq_one_letter_code
_entity_poly.pdbx_strand_id
1 'polypeptide(L)'
;MLRGEEGIWPVGMQLYLPESWAKDAERREQAAIPEELEFQPKWQTALDLADRAIESGIENECVTADAAYGDNTKFRADLRGRGLHYSVGIQGQCKVFLKPTRFVIRKSIMKGGPPTRRKLATNSPRPRSAKEIAEAMPDEEWVEVTWRTGSKEDLKAEFLALRVTPSHRWHNGDENQRGWLLCERPIGTDEGVRKYHFSSLPENTTIEELVWVTHER
;
A
#
# COMPACT_ATOMS: atom_id res chain seq x y z
N MET A 1 -2.95 -2.98 15.48
CA MET A 1 -1.98 -3.33 16.54
C MET A 1 -0.90 -2.27 16.51
N LEU A 2 -0.41 -1.85 17.67
CA LEU A 2 0.75 -0.98 17.80
C LEU A 2 1.95 -1.84 18.16
N ARG A 3 3.11 -1.58 17.56
CA ARG A 3 4.36 -2.22 17.94
C ARG A 3 5.24 -1.22 18.65
N GLY A 4 5.71 -1.60 19.83
CA GLY A 4 6.78 -0.91 20.56
C GLY A 4 8.02 -1.80 20.66
N GLU A 5 9.08 -1.28 21.28
CA GLU A 5 10.36 -2.00 21.43
C GLU A 5 10.19 -3.38 22.12
N GLU A 6 9.25 -3.48 23.07
CA GLU A 6 9.05 -4.67 23.89
C GLU A 6 7.97 -5.63 23.37
N GLY A 7 7.21 -5.26 22.32
CA GLY A 7 6.18 -6.16 21.79
C GLY A 7 5.08 -5.51 20.96
N ILE A 8 4.06 -6.32 20.65
CA ILE A 8 2.90 -5.94 19.83
C ILE A 8 1.65 -5.89 20.73
N TRP A 9 0.96 -4.75 20.70
CA TRP A 9 -0.18 -4.46 21.55
C TRP A 9 -1.45 -4.19 20.72
N PRO A 10 -2.58 -4.84 20.99
CA PRO A 10 -3.85 -4.48 20.38
C PRO A 10 -4.37 -3.17 21.01
N VAL A 11 -4.28 -2.08 20.26
CA VAL A 11 -4.74 -0.74 20.70
C VAL A 11 -6.19 -0.44 20.32
N GLY A 12 -6.80 -1.30 19.50
CA GLY A 12 -8.18 -1.13 19.05
C GLY A 12 -8.65 -2.34 18.27
N MET A 13 -9.94 -2.65 18.41
CA MET A 13 -10.62 -3.73 17.70
C MET A 13 -12.05 -3.27 17.39
N GLN A 14 -12.56 -3.69 16.24
CA GLN A 14 -13.95 -3.47 15.85
C GLN A 14 -14.48 -4.72 15.16
N LEU A 15 -15.71 -5.09 15.47
CA LEU A 15 -16.40 -6.17 14.78
C LEU A 15 -16.65 -5.77 13.32
N TYR A 16 -16.17 -6.57 12.38
CA TYR A 16 -16.54 -6.42 10.98
C TYR A 16 -17.84 -7.17 10.71
N LEU A 17 -18.90 -6.43 10.38
CA LEU A 17 -20.19 -6.98 10.01
C LEU A 17 -20.31 -7.04 8.48
N PRO A 18 -20.39 -8.22 7.84
CA PRO A 18 -20.60 -8.32 6.40
C PRO A 18 -21.95 -7.71 5.98
N GLU A 19 -22.02 -7.15 4.77
CA GLU A 19 -23.24 -6.50 4.26
C GLU A 19 -24.47 -7.43 4.26
N SER A 20 -24.26 -8.71 3.94
CA SER A 20 -25.31 -9.72 3.96
C SER A 20 -25.87 -9.97 5.36
N TRP A 21 -25.07 -9.80 6.40
CA TRP A 21 -25.52 -9.89 7.80
C TRP A 21 -26.14 -8.59 8.26
N ALA A 22 -25.58 -7.45 7.84
CA ALA A 22 -26.13 -6.14 8.20
C ALA A 22 -27.57 -5.96 7.71
N LYS A 23 -27.95 -6.61 6.61
CA LYS A 23 -29.29 -6.60 6.00
C LYS A 23 -30.22 -7.73 6.46
N ASP A 24 -29.76 -8.63 7.33
CA ASP A 24 -30.53 -9.79 7.79
C ASP A 24 -30.94 -9.59 9.26
N ALA A 25 -32.14 -9.07 9.48
CA ALA A 25 -32.64 -8.72 10.81
C ALA A 25 -32.73 -9.94 11.74
N GLU A 26 -33.15 -11.10 11.21
CA GLU A 26 -33.26 -12.33 11.99
C GLU A 26 -31.89 -12.81 12.47
N ARG A 27 -30.88 -12.81 11.59
CA ARG A 27 -29.50 -13.16 11.99
C ARG A 27 -28.91 -12.17 12.98
N ARG A 28 -29.21 -10.87 12.84
CA ARG A 28 -28.74 -9.85 13.77
C ARG A 28 -29.32 -10.04 15.16
N GLU A 29 -30.61 -10.31 15.25
CA GLU A 29 -31.30 -10.58 16.52
C GLU A 29 -30.72 -11.84 17.18
N GLN A 30 -30.58 -12.93 16.42
CA GLN A 30 -30.01 -14.19 16.93
C GLN A 30 -28.56 -14.04 17.42
N ALA A 31 -27.76 -13.20 16.77
CA ALA A 31 -26.38 -12.94 17.14
C ALA A 31 -26.21 -11.73 18.09
N ALA A 32 -27.31 -11.14 18.58
CA ALA A 32 -27.33 -9.96 19.45
C ALA A 32 -26.50 -8.77 18.91
N ILE A 33 -26.58 -8.53 17.60
CA ILE A 33 -25.85 -7.45 16.91
C ILE A 33 -26.66 -6.15 17.00
N PRO A 34 -26.13 -5.07 17.64
CA PRO A 34 -26.85 -3.80 17.80
C PRO A 34 -27.28 -3.22 16.46
N GLU A 35 -28.48 -2.63 16.36
CA GLU A 35 -29.03 -2.08 15.09
C GLU A 35 -28.16 -0.96 14.51
N GLU A 36 -27.48 -0.19 15.37
CA GLU A 36 -26.62 0.92 14.99
C GLU A 36 -25.36 0.46 14.26
N LEU A 37 -24.99 -0.83 14.34
CA LEU A 37 -23.86 -1.37 13.62
C LEU A 37 -24.22 -1.61 12.15
N GLU A 38 -23.86 -0.67 11.29
CA GLU A 38 -24.05 -0.77 9.85
C GLU A 38 -22.88 -1.48 9.15
N PHE A 39 -23.11 -1.92 7.91
CA PHE A 39 -22.04 -2.43 7.07
C PHE A 39 -21.03 -1.32 6.77
N GLN A 40 -19.76 -1.62 7.03
CA GLN A 40 -18.65 -0.76 6.68
C GLN A 40 -17.58 -1.56 5.94
N PRO A 41 -17.10 -1.11 4.76
CA PRO A 41 -15.95 -1.70 4.10
C PRO A 41 -14.75 -1.80 5.04
N LYS A 42 -14.08 -2.97 5.04
CA LYS A 42 -12.92 -3.26 5.92
C LYS A 42 -11.85 -2.16 5.93
N TRP A 43 -11.54 -1.61 4.76
CA TRP A 43 -10.53 -0.56 4.63
C TRP A 43 -10.93 0.75 5.32
N GLN A 44 -12.23 1.07 5.40
CA GLN A 44 -12.71 2.22 6.17
C GLN A 44 -12.61 1.93 7.67
N THR A 45 -13.02 0.74 8.12
CA THR A 45 -12.86 0.34 9.51
C THR A 45 -11.39 0.39 9.96
N ALA A 46 -10.45 0.00 9.09
CA ALA A 46 -9.02 0.12 9.37
C ALA A 46 -8.55 1.59 9.51
N LEU A 47 -9.09 2.51 8.69
CA LEU A 47 -8.80 3.94 8.80
C LEU A 47 -9.39 4.52 10.09
N ASP A 48 -10.63 4.17 10.44
CA ASP A 48 -11.27 4.64 11.67
C ASP A 48 -10.50 4.17 12.91
N LEU A 49 -9.98 2.93 12.89
CA LEU A 49 -9.12 2.43 13.96
C LEU A 49 -7.78 3.18 14.04
N ALA A 50 -7.21 3.56 12.90
CA ALA A 50 -6.01 4.41 12.87
C ALA A 50 -6.30 5.81 13.44
N ASP A 51 -7.44 6.40 13.07
CA ASP A 51 -7.87 7.71 13.57
C ASP A 51 -8.07 7.70 15.08
N ARG A 52 -8.77 6.69 15.62
CA ARG A 52 -8.91 6.55 17.08
C ARG A 52 -7.57 6.40 17.80
N ALA A 53 -6.62 5.68 17.21
CA ALA A 53 -5.29 5.54 17.80
C ALA A 53 -4.57 6.89 17.85
N ILE A 54 -4.60 7.66 16.76
CA ILE A 54 -4.04 9.02 16.70
C ILE A 54 -4.71 9.94 17.72
N GLU A 55 -6.05 9.93 17.79
CA GLU A 55 -6.83 10.74 18.74
C GLU A 55 -6.56 10.37 20.20
N SER A 56 -6.16 9.12 20.46
CA SER A 56 -5.74 8.66 21.78
C SER A 56 -4.31 9.08 22.14
N GLY A 57 -3.64 9.87 21.29
CA GLY A 57 -2.27 10.35 21.49
C GLY A 57 -1.19 9.33 21.14
N ILE A 58 -1.53 8.25 20.43
CA ILE A 58 -0.54 7.28 19.96
C ILE A 58 0.17 7.86 18.74
N GLU A 59 1.48 8.05 18.87
CA GLU A 59 2.34 8.40 17.75
C GLU A 59 2.45 7.21 16.79
N ASN A 60 1.90 7.36 15.59
CA ASN A 60 1.93 6.34 14.55
C ASN A 60 2.76 6.86 13.37
N GLU A 61 3.97 6.33 13.21
CA GLU A 61 4.85 6.75 12.11
C GLU A 61 4.48 6.08 10.79
N CYS A 62 4.10 4.80 10.83
CA CYS A 62 3.85 4.00 9.64
C CYS A 62 2.74 2.96 9.83
N VAL A 63 1.87 2.82 8.83
CA VAL A 63 0.82 1.80 8.78
C VAL A 63 1.23 0.64 7.88
N THR A 64 1.16 -0.59 8.40
CA THR A 64 1.35 -1.81 7.60
C THR A 64 0.02 -2.54 7.41
N ALA A 65 -0.20 -3.08 6.20
CA ALA A 65 -1.43 -3.80 5.86
C ALA A 65 -1.21 -4.77 4.70
N ASP A 66 -2.01 -5.82 4.58
CA ASP A 66 -1.90 -6.78 3.48
C ASP A 66 -2.43 -6.23 2.13
N ALA A 67 -2.36 -7.06 1.09
CA ALA A 67 -2.78 -6.71 -0.27
C ALA A 67 -4.27 -6.37 -0.42
N ALA A 68 -5.15 -6.92 0.44
CA ALA A 68 -6.58 -6.60 0.39
C ALA A 68 -6.85 -5.13 0.73
N TYR A 69 -5.98 -4.50 1.51
CA TYR A 69 -6.00 -3.06 1.79
C TYR A 69 -5.11 -2.29 0.82
N GLY A 70 -3.90 -2.78 0.60
CA GLY A 70 -2.89 -2.02 -0.12
C GLY A 70 -3.14 -1.93 -1.62
N ASP A 71 -3.98 -2.76 -2.24
CA ASP A 71 -4.44 -2.52 -3.62
C ASP A 71 -5.47 -1.38 -3.71
N ASN A 72 -6.20 -1.11 -2.63
CA ASN A 72 -7.16 -0.02 -2.56
C ASN A 72 -6.46 1.34 -2.61
N THR A 73 -6.56 2.00 -3.76
CA THR A 73 -5.95 3.31 -4.00
C THR A 73 -6.47 4.40 -3.07
N LYS A 74 -7.75 4.34 -2.68
CA LYS A 74 -8.34 5.31 -1.75
C LYS A 74 -7.77 5.12 -0.35
N PHE A 75 -7.61 3.88 0.10
CA PHE A 75 -6.98 3.59 1.39
C PHE A 75 -5.56 4.20 1.48
N ARG A 76 -4.72 4.00 0.46
CA ARG A 76 -3.37 4.59 0.41
C ARG A 76 -3.38 6.12 0.38
N ALA A 77 -4.32 6.71 -0.36
CA ALA A 77 -4.46 8.17 -0.43
C ALA A 77 -4.95 8.76 0.90
N ASP A 78 -5.89 8.09 1.56
CA ASP A 78 -6.48 8.52 2.82
C ASP A 78 -5.47 8.39 3.98
N LEU A 79 -4.56 7.41 3.97
CA LEU A 79 -3.42 7.33 4.89
C LEU A 79 -2.47 8.53 4.72
N ARG A 80 -2.08 8.85 3.48
CA ARG A 80 -1.23 10.03 3.21
C ARG A 80 -1.91 11.33 3.59
N GLY A 81 -3.23 11.44 3.37
CA GLY A 81 -4.01 12.61 3.77
C GLY A 81 -3.99 12.88 5.26
N ARG A 82 -3.74 11.85 6.08
CA ARG A 82 -3.55 11.94 7.54
C ARG A 82 -2.10 12.23 7.95
N GLY A 83 -1.19 12.37 6.99
CA GLY A 83 0.24 12.52 7.26
C GLY A 83 0.95 11.23 7.66
N LEU A 84 0.29 10.07 7.54
CA LEU A 84 0.88 8.77 7.89
C LEU A 84 1.73 8.22 6.75
N HIS A 85 2.90 7.66 7.08
CA HIS A 85 3.56 6.76 6.16
C HIS A 85 2.85 5.40 6.15
N TYR A 86 3.10 4.61 5.12
CA TYR A 86 2.58 3.25 5.01
C TYR A 86 3.60 2.33 4.37
N SER A 87 3.56 1.04 4.71
CA SER A 87 4.13 -0.06 3.94
C SER A 87 3.10 -1.18 3.80
N VAL A 88 2.42 -1.23 2.65
CA VAL A 88 1.25 -2.09 2.44
C VAL A 88 1.51 -3.07 1.31
N GLY A 89 1.08 -4.31 1.50
CA GLY A 89 1.13 -5.33 0.46
C GLY A 89 0.28 -4.93 -0.73
N ILE A 90 0.63 -5.39 -1.92
CA ILE A 90 -0.14 -5.21 -3.15
C ILE A 90 -0.10 -6.50 -3.96
N GLN A 91 -1.02 -6.62 -4.91
CA GLN A 91 -0.90 -7.65 -5.94
C GLN A 91 0.18 -7.26 -6.95
N GLY A 92 0.91 -8.26 -7.48
CA GLY A 92 1.91 -8.05 -8.53
C GLY A 92 1.33 -7.43 -9.82
N GLN A 93 0.02 -7.53 -10.05
CA GLN A 93 -0.68 -6.90 -11.17
C GLN A 93 -0.89 -5.39 -11.01
N CYS A 94 -0.64 -4.85 -9.82
CA CYS A 94 -0.74 -3.42 -9.57
C CYS A 94 0.23 -2.64 -10.47
N LYS A 95 -0.29 -1.68 -11.22
CA LYS A 95 0.47 -0.98 -12.27
C LYS A 95 1.15 0.28 -11.73
N VAL A 96 2.40 0.48 -12.14
CA VAL A 96 3.24 1.62 -11.75
C VAL A 96 4.03 2.18 -12.92
N PHE A 97 4.45 3.43 -12.78
CA PHE A 97 5.48 4.02 -13.62
C PHE A 97 6.83 3.88 -12.91
N LEU A 98 7.78 3.19 -13.55
CA LEU A 98 9.13 3.03 -13.02
C LEU A 98 9.94 4.33 -13.13
N LYS A 99 9.83 5.02 -14.27
CA LYS A 99 10.47 6.31 -14.51
C LYS A 99 9.50 7.45 -14.20
N PRO A 100 10.01 8.64 -13.81
CA PRO A 100 9.17 9.83 -13.66
C PRO A 100 8.33 10.09 -14.92
N THR A 101 7.09 10.52 -14.71
CA THR A 101 6.16 10.86 -15.78
C THR A 101 6.00 12.37 -15.89
N ARG A 102 5.69 12.86 -17.10
CA ARG A 102 5.38 14.28 -17.32
C ARG A 102 3.95 14.42 -17.78
N PHE A 103 3.18 15.22 -17.05
CA PHE A 103 1.82 15.60 -17.43
C PHE A 103 1.82 16.97 -18.11
N VAL A 104 1.04 17.10 -19.17
CA VAL A 104 0.88 18.35 -19.93
C VAL A 104 -0.59 18.73 -20.04
N ILE A 105 -0.88 20.02 -19.88
CA ILE A 105 -2.20 20.58 -20.22
C ILE A 105 -2.18 20.83 -21.73
N ARG A 106 -2.95 20.07 -22.50
CA ARG A 106 -3.16 20.41 -23.92
C ARG A 106 -4.06 21.63 -23.99
N LYS A 107 -3.74 22.69 -24.73
CA LYS A 107 -4.69 23.81 -24.90
C LYS A 107 -6.00 23.32 -25.53
N SER A 108 -7.13 23.84 -25.07
CA SER A 108 -8.41 23.65 -25.75
C SER A 108 -8.26 24.11 -27.20
N ILE A 109 -8.64 23.24 -28.14
CA ILE A 109 -8.65 23.56 -29.58
C ILE A 109 -9.79 24.57 -29.86
N MET A 110 -10.81 24.60 -29.00
CA MET A 110 -11.95 25.52 -29.09
C MET A 110 -11.69 26.79 -28.28
N LYS A 111 -11.83 27.96 -28.92
CA LYS A 111 -11.70 29.28 -28.29
C LYS A 111 -12.84 29.46 -27.27
N GLY A 112 -12.50 29.60 -25.98
CA GLY A 112 -13.48 29.66 -24.88
C GLY A 112 -13.97 28.29 -24.36
N GLY A 113 -13.40 27.18 -24.83
CA GLY A 113 -13.71 25.85 -24.31
C GLY A 113 -13.26 25.66 -22.86
N PRO A 114 -13.91 24.74 -22.11
CA PRO A 114 -13.54 24.46 -20.72
C PRO A 114 -12.07 24.05 -20.59
N PRO A 115 -11.44 24.30 -19.42
CA PRO A 115 -10.06 23.90 -19.19
C PRO A 115 -9.88 22.41 -19.47
N THR A 116 -8.95 22.11 -20.35
CA THR A 116 -8.60 20.75 -20.76
C THR A 116 -7.81 20.06 -19.65
N ARG A 117 -8.23 18.84 -19.28
CA ARG A 117 -7.55 18.05 -18.26
C ARG A 117 -6.10 17.76 -18.63
N ARG A 118 -5.24 17.64 -17.61
CA ARG A 118 -3.86 17.17 -17.78
C ARG A 118 -3.86 15.79 -18.44
N LYS A 119 -2.92 15.56 -19.36
CA LYS A 119 -2.70 14.26 -19.98
C LYS A 119 -1.23 13.88 -19.90
N LEU A 120 -0.97 12.60 -19.77
CA LEU A 120 0.38 12.05 -19.88
C LEU A 120 0.99 12.47 -21.24
N ALA A 121 2.20 13.04 -21.23
CA ALA A 121 2.87 13.43 -22.46
C ALA A 121 3.16 12.20 -23.35
N THR A 122 3.10 12.35 -24.67
CA THR A 122 3.22 11.23 -25.63
C THR A 122 4.50 10.41 -25.43
N ASN A 123 5.60 11.06 -25.06
CA ASN A 123 6.91 10.42 -24.85
C ASN A 123 7.15 9.96 -23.40
N SER A 124 6.14 10.01 -22.54
CA SER A 124 6.27 9.49 -21.18
C SER A 124 6.17 7.96 -21.16
N PRO A 125 6.84 7.29 -20.20
CA PRO A 125 6.76 5.85 -20.07
C PRO A 125 5.32 5.40 -19.82
N ARG A 126 4.98 4.18 -20.25
CA ARG A 126 3.71 3.53 -19.95
C ARG A 126 3.79 2.79 -18.60
N PRO A 127 2.66 2.65 -17.89
CA PRO A 127 2.67 1.91 -16.65
C PRO A 127 2.77 0.41 -16.93
N ARG A 128 3.59 -0.28 -16.14
CA ARG A 128 3.80 -1.73 -16.16
C ARG A 128 3.38 -2.32 -14.83
N SER A 129 3.06 -3.61 -14.79
CA SER A 129 2.74 -4.27 -13.52
C SER A 129 4.00 -4.37 -12.63
N ALA A 130 3.81 -4.38 -11.31
CA ALA A 130 4.92 -4.59 -10.37
C ALA A 130 5.66 -5.90 -10.64
N LYS A 131 4.92 -6.96 -10.99
CA LYS A 131 5.44 -8.26 -11.41
C LYS A 131 6.32 -8.15 -12.64
N GLU A 132 5.80 -7.57 -13.73
CA GLU A 132 6.56 -7.39 -14.99
C GLU A 132 7.85 -6.60 -14.77
N ILE A 133 7.84 -5.62 -13.86
CA ILE A 133 9.04 -4.83 -13.54
C ILE A 133 10.03 -5.68 -12.77
N ALA A 134 9.60 -6.37 -11.72
CA ALA A 134 10.48 -7.14 -10.85
C ALA A 134 11.13 -8.32 -11.60
N GLU A 135 10.37 -9.04 -12.42
CA GLU A 135 10.88 -10.16 -13.23
C GLU A 135 11.85 -9.72 -14.35
N ALA A 136 11.84 -8.44 -14.72
CA ALA A 136 12.75 -7.89 -15.72
C ALA A 136 14.02 -7.30 -15.11
N MET A 137 14.15 -7.26 -13.78
CA MET A 137 15.36 -6.78 -13.12
C MET A 137 16.42 -7.88 -13.09
N PRO A 138 17.69 -7.55 -13.36
CA PRO A 138 18.77 -8.51 -13.31
C PRO A 138 19.09 -8.90 -11.85
N ASP A 139 19.71 -10.05 -11.64
CA ASP A 139 19.93 -10.61 -10.30
C ASP A 139 20.82 -9.73 -9.42
N GLU A 140 21.71 -8.93 -10.01
CA GLU A 140 22.61 -8.02 -9.28
C GLU A 140 21.89 -6.84 -8.60
N GLU A 141 20.65 -6.55 -8.99
CA GLU A 141 19.81 -5.52 -8.34
C GLU A 141 19.08 -6.06 -7.10
N TRP A 142 19.12 -7.37 -6.87
CA TRP A 142 18.52 -8.01 -5.71
C TRP A 142 19.52 -8.12 -4.57
N VAL A 143 19.09 -7.78 -3.35
CA VAL A 143 19.93 -7.74 -2.16
C VAL A 143 19.42 -8.74 -1.14
N GLU A 144 20.28 -9.64 -0.65
CA GLU A 144 19.97 -10.50 0.49
C GLU A 144 19.89 -9.65 1.76
N VAL A 145 18.72 -9.65 2.42
CA VAL A 145 18.51 -8.94 3.68
C VAL A 145 18.01 -9.93 4.74
N THR A 146 18.64 -9.88 5.91
CA THR A 146 18.23 -10.61 7.12
C THR A 146 17.60 -9.64 8.09
N TRP A 147 16.33 -9.84 8.46
CA TRP A 147 15.59 -8.87 9.28
C TRP A 147 15.12 -9.41 10.63
N ARG A 148 15.24 -10.72 10.90
CA ARG A 148 14.98 -11.27 12.23
C ARG A 148 15.72 -12.59 12.44
N THR A 149 16.42 -12.72 13.56
CA THR A 149 16.94 -14.01 13.98
C THR A 149 15.82 -14.85 14.59
N GLY A 150 15.44 -15.92 13.88
CA GLY A 150 14.44 -16.86 14.37
C GLY A 150 15.03 -17.84 15.38
N SER A 151 14.16 -18.55 16.11
CA SER A 151 14.57 -19.59 17.07
C SER A 151 15.14 -20.86 16.42
N LYS A 152 15.01 -20.99 15.09
CA LYS A 152 15.56 -22.10 14.29
C LYS A 152 16.55 -21.62 13.22
N GLU A 153 16.16 -20.63 12.42
CA GLU A 153 17.01 -20.02 11.39
C GLU A 153 16.67 -18.53 11.27
N ASP A 154 17.62 -17.74 10.79
CA ASP A 154 17.42 -16.34 10.46
C ASP A 154 16.39 -16.20 9.33
N LEU A 155 15.45 -15.26 9.50
CA LEU A 155 14.53 -14.87 8.43
C LEU A 155 15.28 -13.96 7.46
N LYS A 156 15.54 -14.51 6.28
CA LYS A 156 16.24 -13.86 5.19
C LYS A 156 15.61 -14.17 3.84
N ALA A 157 15.73 -13.23 2.92
CA ALA A 157 15.21 -13.28 1.56
C ALA A 157 15.97 -12.30 0.68
N GLU A 158 15.78 -12.38 -0.63
CA GLU A 158 16.28 -11.37 -1.56
C GLU A 158 15.21 -10.32 -1.82
N PHE A 159 15.63 -9.06 -1.80
CA PHE A 159 14.76 -7.91 -1.97
C PHE A 159 15.21 -6.99 -3.08
N LEU A 160 14.23 -6.38 -3.72
CA LEU A 160 14.41 -5.36 -4.73
C LEU A 160 13.60 -4.14 -4.31
N ALA A 161 14.25 -2.98 -4.19
CA ALA A 161 13.61 -1.72 -3.82
C ALA A 161 13.73 -0.70 -4.97
N LEU A 162 12.59 -0.30 -5.54
CA LEU A 162 12.54 0.59 -6.69
C LEU A 162 11.68 1.82 -6.40
N ARG A 163 12.15 3.01 -6.79
CA ARG A 163 11.34 4.23 -6.76
C ARG A 163 10.33 4.23 -7.90
N VAL A 164 9.04 4.20 -7.58
CA VAL A 164 7.96 4.13 -8.57
C VAL A 164 6.86 5.15 -8.29
N THR A 165 6.06 5.46 -9.32
CA THR A 165 4.81 6.21 -9.16
C THR A 165 3.62 5.26 -9.34
N PRO A 166 2.74 5.10 -8.34
CA PRO A 166 1.48 4.36 -8.53
C PRO A 166 0.69 4.93 -9.71
N SER A 167 0.22 4.07 -10.62
CA SER A 167 -0.41 4.57 -11.85
C SER A 167 -1.88 4.93 -11.70
N HIS A 168 -2.54 4.64 -10.59
CA HIS A 168 -4.00 4.86 -10.46
C HIS A 168 -4.45 6.27 -10.90
N ARG A 169 -5.58 6.33 -11.62
CA ARG A 169 -6.20 7.56 -12.15
C ARG A 169 -5.31 8.42 -13.06
N TRP A 170 -4.17 7.92 -13.54
CA TRP A 170 -3.29 8.66 -14.46
C TRP A 170 -3.99 9.15 -15.75
N HIS A 171 -5.00 8.41 -16.22
CA HIS A 171 -5.83 8.81 -17.37
C HIS A 171 -6.64 10.09 -17.12
N ASN A 172 -6.92 10.42 -15.85
CA ASN A 172 -7.61 11.64 -15.44
C ASN A 172 -6.65 12.83 -15.31
N GLY A 173 -5.33 12.60 -15.42
CA GLY A 173 -4.31 13.62 -15.22
C GLY A 173 -3.78 13.72 -13.80
N ASP A 174 -4.14 12.76 -12.94
CA ASP A 174 -3.69 12.70 -11.55
C ASP A 174 -2.21 12.33 -11.50
N GLU A 175 -1.43 13.20 -10.87
CA GLU A 175 0.00 12.99 -10.63
C GLU A 175 0.18 12.47 -9.20
N ASN A 176 0.44 11.18 -9.10
CA ASN A 176 0.64 10.53 -7.81
C ASN A 176 2.06 10.77 -7.31
N GLN A 177 2.21 10.91 -6.00
CA GLN A 177 3.52 11.03 -5.38
C GLN A 177 4.28 9.69 -5.48
N ARG A 178 5.58 9.79 -5.74
CA ARG A 178 6.47 8.62 -5.78
C ARG A 178 6.56 7.95 -4.42
N GLY A 179 6.79 6.65 -4.45
CA GLY A 179 7.04 5.81 -3.30
C GLY A 179 8.01 4.70 -3.67
N TRP A 180 8.18 3.78 -2.74
CA TRP A 180 8.95 2.56 -2.92
C TRP A 180 8.04 1.41 -3.36
N LEU A 181 8.49 0.66 -4.35
CA LEU A 181 8.06 -0.70 -4.61
C LEU A 181 9.10 -1.62 -4.00
N LEU A 182 8.72 -2.39 -2.98
CA LEU A 182 9.54 -3.43 -2.39
C LEU A 182 9.04 -4.79 -2.89
N CYS A 183 9.91 -5.56 -3.52
CA CYS A 183 9.65 -6.92 -3.98
C CYS A 183 10.47 -7.90 -3.16
N GLU A 184 9.92 -9.08 -2.88
CA GLU A 184 10.55 -10.15 -2.10
C GLU A 184 10.54 -11.45 -2.90
N ARG A 185 11.69 -12.11 -2.97
CA ARG A 185 11.83 -13.46 -3.52
C ARG A 185 12.67 -14.36 -2.60
N PRO A 186 12.41 -15.67 -2.56
CA PRO A 186 13.23 -16.64 -1.82
C PRO A 186 14.66 -16.71 -2.37
N ILE A 187 15.63 -16.92 -1.48
CA ILE A 187 17.04 -17.12 -1.85
C ILE A 187 17.23 -18.51 -2.47
N GLY A 188 17.94 -18.58 -3.60
CA GLY A 188 18.41 -19.85 -4.17
C GLY A 188 17.33 -20.77 -4.71
N THR A 189 16.16 -20.24 -5.09
CA THR A 189 15.08 -21.03 -5.73
C THR A 189 14.54 -20.33 -6.97
N ASP A 190 14.05 -21.11 -7.94
CA ASP A 190 13.43 -20.58 -9.17
C ASP A 190 11.97 -20.11 -8.97
N GLU A 191 11.51 -19.97 -7.73
CA GLU A 191 10.09 -19.68 -7.42
C GLU A 191 9.67 -18.23 -7.73
N GLY A 192 10.59 -17.39 -8.21
CA GLY A 192 10.30 -16.01 -8.61
C GLY A 192 9.80 -15.12 -7.47
N VAL A 193 9.24 -13.96 -7.83
CA VAL A 193 8.84 -12.93 -6.86
C VAL A 193 7.53 -13.29 -6.18
N ARG A 194 7.55 -13.42 -4.85
CA ARG A 194 6.41 -13.89 -4.04
C ARG A 194 5.58 -12.74 -3.46
N LYS A 195 6.21 -11.66 -3.00
CA LYS A 195 5.51 -10.53 -2.38
C LYS A 195 5.88 -9.20 -3.02
N TYR A 196 4.92 -8.28 -2.95
CA TYR A 196 5.04 -6.91 -3.44
C TYR A 196 4.44 -5.98 -2.41
N HIS A 197 5.11 -4.87 -2.12
CA HIS A 197 4.65 -3.85 -1.20
C HIS A 197 4.85 -2.47 -1.79
N PHE A 198 3.91 -1.56 -1.52
CA PHE A 198 4.15 -0.13 -1.67
C PHE A 198 4.48 0.48 -0.32
N SER A 199 5.55 1.25 -0.30
CA SER A 199 5.92 2.09 0.83
C SER A 199 5.91 3.57 0.47
N SER A 200 5.40 4.41 1.36
CA SER A 200 5.46 5.87 1.27
C SER A 200 6.57 6.47 2.13
N LEU A 201 7.49 5.64 2.64
CA LEU A 201 8.66 6.12 3.38
C LEU A 201 9.53 7.07 2.54
N PRO A 202 10.31 7.96 3.18
CA PRO A 202 11.20 8.92 2.52
C PRO A 202 12.13 8.33 1.46
N GLU A 203 12.62 9.19 0.54
CA GLU A 203 13.50 8.74 -0.57
C GLU A 203 14.90 8.32 -0.12
N ASN A 204 15.34 8.74 1.06
CA ASN A 204 16.61 8.35 1.66
C ASN A 204 16.52 7.10 2.54
N THR A 205 15.33 6.46 2.63
CA THR A 205 15.14 5.22 3.39
C THR A 205 15.93 4.08 2.75
N THR A 206 16.67 3.32 3.56
CA THR A 206 17.48 2.19 3.08
C THR A 206 16.62 0.95 2.81
N ILE A 207 17.16 -0.03 2.08
CA ILE A 207 16.43 -1.27 1.83
C ILE A 207 16.20 -2.06 3.13
N GLU A 208 17.14 -2.01 4.06
CA GLU A 208 17.04 -2.66 5.37
C GLU A 208 15.90 -2.05 6.19
N GLU A 209 15.77 -0.71 6.22
CA GLU A 209 14.66 -0.02 6.88
C GLU A 209 13.32 -0.35 6.22
N LEU A 210 13.26 -0.41 4.88
CA LEU A 210 12.05 -0.81 4.15
C LEU A 210 11.63 -2.24 4.51
N VAL A 211 12.57 -3.17 4.52
CA VAL A 211 12.33 -4.59 4.86
C VAL A 211 11.88 -4.70 6.31
N TRP A 212 12.59 -4.02 7.23
CA TRP A 212 12.24 -3.97 8.64
C TRP A 212 10.78 -3.56 8.82
N VAL A 213 10.41 -2.33 8.42
CA VAL A 213 9.05 -1.80 8.58
C VAL A 213 8.00 -2.70 7.91
N THR A 214 8.31 -3.31 6.77
CA THR A 214 7.35 -4.17 6.05
C THR A 214 7.09 -5.49 6.77
N HIS A 215 8.13 -6.09 7.35
CA HIS A 215 8.07 -7.37 8.04
C HIS A 215 7.83 -7.24 9.54
N GLU A 216 7.63 -6.03 10.05
CA GLU A 216 7.38 -5.74 11.46
C GLU A 216 6.00 -6.21 12.00
N ARG A 217 5.34 -7.16 11.34
CA ARG A 217 4.03 -7.72 11.72
C ARG A 217 4.09 -8.78 12.82
#